data_AF-A0A1A1ZB22-F1
#
_entry.id   AF-A0A1A1ZB22-F1
#
_cell.length_a   1.000
_cell.length_b   1.000
_cell.length_c   1.000
_cell.angle_alpha   90.00
_cell.angle_beta   90.00
_cell.angle_gamma   90.00
#
_symmetry.space_group_name_H-M   'P 1'
#
loop_
_entity.id
_entity.type
_entity.pdbx_description
1 polymer ?
#
loop_
_entity_poly.entity_id
_entity_poly.type
_entity_poly.pdbx_seq_one_letter_code
_entity_poly.pdbx_strand_id
1 'polypeptide(L)'
;MTHDWLLVETLGSEPAVVAQGPRTKNLIPISAFLRRNPHLMAVQSAIGETVRAGLGLSSITPKNDRVIRTEVVTMSDGVIHGVHLWIGPPDLDPPERPIPGPLIWDLETGIATDTRESLWNSGWDPDRTPTQGRAFADDLPRRELNPSEAKVLCMAIKPEVGTTFASTWEIRDFNHEPITIGFVSRVVQEGQDDGIEKLICRAMNWRSIAEDSDAPRDHLAQRIIDGLAQPGVHRCLVDLQNWTLLKWLDNPAPFFDWRASMTGERAVHPTDRRQILEMTSHFVPTGTASGVLRMVANGGGWTPVHVTVNRIQLDNDVYAGLATLRVPTEAEIAAANLADIGDTARR
;
A
#
# COMPACT_ATOMS: atom_id res chain seq x y z
N MET A 1 12.28 26.52 -16.65
CA MET A 1 11.56 25.37 -16.06
C MET A 1 10.90 24.65 -17.21
N THR A 2 10.94 23.33 -17.25
CA THR A 2 10.08 22.57 -18.16
C THR A 2 8.63 22.86 -17.76
N HIS A 3 7.74 23.10 -18.72
CA HIS A 3 6.31 23.35 -18.47
C HIS A 3 5.58 22.02 -18.24
N ASP A 4 6.16 21.17 -17.40
CA ASP A 4 5.58 19.88 -17.03
C ASP A 4 4.49 20.11 -15.98
N TRP A 5 3.56 19.17 -15.92
CA TRP A 5 2.66 19.10 -14.78
C TRP A 5 3.42 18.76 -13.50
N LEU A 6 3.03 19.39 -12.39
CA LEU A 6 3.53 19.14 -11.04
C LEU A 6 2.43 18.48 -10.23
N LEU A 7 2.64 17.24 -9.79
CA LEU A 7 1.74 16.63 -8.82
C LEU A 7 2.13 17.12 -7.42
N VAL A 8 1.16 17.69 -6.70
CA VAL A 8 1.34 18.29 -5.39
C VAL A 8 0.45 17.59 -4.37
N GLU A 9 1.03 17.03 -3.32
CA GLU A 9 0.32 16.47 -2.17
C GLU A 9 -0.14 17.60 -1.25
N THR A 10 -1.37 17.51 -0.74
CA THR A 10 -2.05 18.61 -0.02
C THR A 10 -2.60 18.23 1.35
N LEU A 11 -2.25 17.07 1.91
CA LEU A 11 -2.69 16.65 3.24
C LEU A 11 -1.75 17.16 4.35
N GLY A 12 -0.55 17.63 3.98
CA GLY A 12 0.38 18.31 4.89
C GLY A 12 -0.02 19.76 5.21
N SER A 13 0.75 20.40 6.11
CA SER A 13 0.57 21.81 6.46
C SER A 13 0.96 22.78 5.34
N GLU A 14 1.84 22.36 4.44
CA GLU A 14 2.20 23.07 3.21
C GLU A 14 2.09 22.09 2.03
N PRO A 15 1.51 22.50 0.88
CA PRO A 15 1.52 21.69 -0.32
C PRO A 15 2.94 21.31 -0.76
N ALA A 16 3.17 20.02 -1.06
CA ALA A 16 4.49 19.47 -1.36
C ALA A 16 4.51 18.78 -2.72
N VAL A 17 5.50 19.09 -3.55
CA VAL A 17 5.68 18.50 -4.88
C VAL A 17 6.16 17.06 -4.73
N VAL A 18 5.41 16.14 -5.34
CA VAL A 18 5.68 14.69 -5.34
C VAL A 18 5.97 14.13 -6.73
N ALA A 19 5.63 14.85 -7.79
CA ALA A 19 6.09 14.54 -9.14
C ALA A 19 6.27 15.78 -10.01
N GLN A 20 7.18 15.70 -10.99
CA GLN A 20 7.34 16.65 -12.09
C GLN A 20 7.33 15.87 -13.40
N GLY A 21 6.25 16.03 -14.18
CA GLY A 21 5.93 15.12 -15.27
C GLY A 21 5.86 13.68 -14.73
N PRO A 22 6.57 12.71 -15.35
CA PRO A 22 6.60 11.34 -14.84
C PRO A 22 7.62 11.12 -13.71
N ARG A 23 8.47 12.10 -13.36
CA ARG A 23 9.57 11.88 -12.39
C ARG A 23 9.09 12.15 -10.96
N THR A 24 9.29 11.17 -10.08
CA THR A 24 9.02 11.31 -8.64
C THR A 24 9.90 12.38 -8.00
N LYS A 25 9.34 13.07 -7.00
CA LYS A 25 10.01 14.01 -6.09
C LYS A 25 9.66 13.62 -4.66
N ASN A 26 10.62 13.78 -3.77
CA ASN A 26 10.42 13.42 -2.36
C ASN A 26 9.85 14.60 -1.57
N LEU A 27 8.53 14.83 -1.69
CA LEU A 27 7.75 15.76 -0.87
C LEU A 27 8.42 17.14 -0.69
N ILE A 28 8.81 17.77 -1.79
CA ILE A 28 9.52 19.06 -1.75
C ILE A 28 8.49 20.17 -1.55
N PRO A 29 8.52 20.96 -0.46
CA PRO A 29 7.54 22.03 -0.24
C PRO A 29 7.46 22.97 -1.44
N ILE A 30 6.25 23.38 -1.84
CA ILE A 30 6.06 24.16 -3.05
C ILE A 30 6.82 25.50 -3.00
N SER A 31 6.95 26.10 -1.80
CA SER A 31 7.75 27.31 -1.59
C SER A 31 9.24 27.10 -1.85
N ALA A 32 9.77 25.92 -1.53
CA ALA A 32 11.15 25.55 -1.78
C ALA A 32 11.36 25.20 -3.26
N PHE A 33 10.46 24.39 -3.85
CA PHE A 33 10.54 23.94 -5.24
C PHE A 33 10.46 25.13 -6.21
N LEU A 34 9.55 26.07 -5.94
CA LEU A 34 9.32 27.27 -6.75
C LEU A 34 9.92 28.54 -6.14
N ARG A 35 10.95 28.42 -5.28
CA ARG A 35 11.55 29.56 -4.54
C ARG A 35 11.93 30.76 -5.42
N ARG A 36 12.36 30.49 -6.65
CA ARG A 36 12.79 31.52 -7.63
C ARG A 36 11.72 31.83 -8.68
N ASN A 37 10.53 31.24 -8.58
CA ASN A 37 9.45 31.48 -9.51
C ASN A 37 8.70 32.77 -9.10
N PRO A 38 8.64 33.79 -9.97
CA PRO A 38 7.94 35.05 -9.66
C PRO A 38 6.43 34.88 -9.47
N HIS A 39 5.86 33.71 -9.80
CA HIS A 39 4.44 33.40 -9.69
C HIS A 39 4.10 32.50 -8.49
N LEU A 40 5.05 32.25 -7.58
CA LEU A 40 4.85 31.38 -6.41
C LEU A 40 3.57 31.70 -5.63
N MET A 41 3.32 32.98 -5.34
CA MET A 41 2.11 33.40 -4.60
C MET A 41 0.82 33.04 -5.35
N ALA A 42 0.77 33.29 -6.66
CA ALA A 42 -0.39 32.96 -7.48
C ALA A 42 -0.61 31.44 -7.57
N VAL A 43 0.47 30.66 -7.65
CA VAL A 43 0.43 29.19 -7.61
C VAL A 43 -0.13 28.69 -6.28
N GLN A 44 0.36 29.19 -5.15
CA GLN A 44 -0.14 28.81 -3.82
C GLN A 44 -1.62 29.18 -3.64
N SER A 45 -2.03 30.36 -4.13
CA SER A 45 -3.44 30.75 -4.13
C SER A 45 -4.30 29.81 -4.97
N ALA A 46 -3.85 29.46 -6.18
CA ALA A 46 -4.58 28.55 -7.07
C ALA A 46 -4.73 27.15 -6.46
N ILE A 47 -3.66 26.59 -5.87
CA ILE A 47 -3.74 25.30 -5.15
C ILE A 47 -4.74 25.39 -4.01
N GLY A 48 -4.64 26.41 -3.16
CA GLY A 48 -5.55 26.57 -2.02
C GLY A 48 -7.01 26.78 -2.43
N GLU A 49 -7.27 27.51 -3.52
CA GLU A 49 -8.62 27.69 -4.06
C GLU A 49 -9.16 26.39 -4.66
N THR A 50 -8.33 25.64 -5.39
CA THR A 50 -8.68 24.32 -5.95
C THR A 50 -9.10 23.35 -4.85
N VAL A 51 -8.33 23.29 -3.76
CA VAL A 51 -8.65 22.43 -2.60
C VAL A 51 -9.95 22.89 -1.92
N ARG A 52 -10.13 24.20 -1.68
CA ARG A 52 -11.36 24.72 -1.05
C ARG A 52 -12.61 24.53 -1.90
N ALA A 53 -12.49 24.66 -3.23
CA ALA A 53 -13.61 24.54 -4.15
C ALA A 53 -13.90 23.09 -4.54
N GLY A 54 -12.92 22.19 -4.40
CA GLY A 54 -13.02 20.79 -4.83
C GLY A 54 -13.08 20.60 -6.34
N LEU A 55 -12.69 21.61 -7.11
CA LEU A 55 -12.78 21.61 -8.58
C LEU A 55 -11.52 22.24 -9.18
N GLY A 56 -11.11 21.72 -10.33
CA GLY A 56 -10.00 22.28 -11.10
C GLY A 56 -10.27 23.72 -11.54
N LEU A 57 -9.19 24.50 -11.66
CA LEU A 57 -9.24 25.91 -12.04
C LEU A 57 -8.38 26.17 -13.27
N SER A 58 -8.77 27.15 -14.07
CA SER A 58 -7.94 27.73 -15.12
C SER A 58 -7.91 29.24 -14.93
N SER A 59 -6.78 29.76 -14.46
CA SER A 59 -6.60 31.18 -14.15
C SER A 59 -5.57 31.81 -15.09
N ILE A 60 -5.92 32.97 -15.66
CA ILE A 60 -4.99 33.80 -16.42
C ILE A 60 -4.49 34.87 -15.47
N THR A 61 -3.17 35.05 -15.40
CA THR A 61 -2.52 36.14 -14.66
C THR A 61 -2.12 37.24 -15.66
N PRO A 62 -2.97 38.25 -15.94
CA PRO A 62 -2.78 39.13 -17.09
C PRO A 62 -1.54 40.01 -16.98
N LYS A 63 -1.15 40.37 -15.75
CA LYS A 63 0.06 41.17 -15.49
C LYS A 63 1.36 40.48 -15.91
N ASN A 64 1.34 39.16 -16.01
CA ASN A 64 2.55 38.35 -16.17
C ASN A 64 2.49 37.39 -17.37
N ASP A 65 1.41 37.43 -18.14
CA ASP A 65 1.22 36.61 -19.33
C ASP A 65 1.39 35.10 -19.03
N ARG A 66 0.70 34.62 -17.99
CA ARG A 66 0.73 33.21 -17.58
C ARG A 66 -0.65 32.64 -17.37
N VAL A 67 -0.78 31.35 -17.66
CA VAL A 67 -1.93 30.53 -17.34
C VAL A 67 -1.52 29.52 -16.28
N ILE A 68 -2.34 29.42 -15.24
CA ILE A 68 -2.24 28.39 -14.20
C ILE A 68 -3.44 27.48 -14.37
N ARG A 69 -3.19 26.18 -14.52
CA ARG A 69 -4.23 25.14 -14.57
C ARG A 69 -4.06 24.20 -13.38
N THR A 70 -5.16 23.84 -12.75
CA THR A 70 -5.18 22.89 -11.65
C THR A 70 -6.24 21.83 -11.87
N GLU A 71 -5.95 20.61 -11.43
CA GLU A 71 -6.86 19.49 -11.41
C GLU A 71 -6.82 18.86 -10.01
N VAL A 72 -7.97 18.52 -9.45
CA VAL A 72 -8.04 17.84 -8.15
C VAL A 72 -7.73 16.36 -8.29
N VAL A 73 -7.04 15.81 -7.29
CA VAL A 73 -6.90 14.36 -7.09
C VAL A 73 -7.73 14.00 -5.85
N THR A 74 -8.97 13.60 -6.10
CA THR A 74 -9.96 13.34 -5.05
C THR A 74 -10.15 11.85 -4.88
N MET A 75 -10.07 11.40 -3.63
CA MET A 75 -10.37 10.02 -3.26
C MET A 75 -11.87 9.76 -3.28
N SER A 76 -12.28 8.49 -3.32
CA SER A 76 -13.70 8.11 -3.40
C SER A 76 -14.54 8.54 -2.19
N ASP A 77 -13.91 8.86 -1.07
CA ASP A 77 -14.53 9.43 0.14
C ASP A 77 -14.70 10.96 0.07
N GLY A 78 -14.30 11.59 -1.04
CA GLY A 78 -14.37 13.03 -1.26
C GLY A 78 -13.17 13.83 -0.75
N VAL A 79 -12.21 13.20 -0.08
CA VAL A 79 -11.02 13.89 0.43
C VAL A 79 -10.02 14.13 -0.71
N ILE A 80 -9.51 15.35 -0.80
CA ILE A 80 -8.53 15.75 -1.81
C ILE A 80 -7.14 15.39 -1.32
N HIS A 81 -6.51 14.39 -1.94
CA HIS A 81 -5.15 13.97 -1.63
C HIS A 81 -4.11 14.92 -2.22
N GLY A 82 -4.44 15.55 -3.35
CA GLY A 82 -3.50 16.42 -4.04
C GLY A 82 -4.13 17.26 -5.14
N VAL A 83 -3.28 18.09 -5.73
CA VAL A 83 -3.59 18.93 -6.88
C VAL A 83 -2.52 18.71 -7.95
N HIS A 84 -2.95 18.45 -9.18
CA HIS A 84 -2.08 18.47 -10.34
C HIS A 84 -2.03 19.89 -10.89
N LEU A 85 -0.85 20.50 -10.93
CA LEU A 85 -0.64 21.90 -11.28
C LEU A 85 0.14 22.01 -12.59
N TRP A 86 -0.29 22.90 -13.49
CA TRP A 86 0.51 23.33 -14.63
C TRP A 86 0.58 24.86 -14.69
N ILE A 87 1.74 25.37 -15.09
CA ILE A 87 1.96 26.80 -15.33
C ILE A 87 2.74 27.00 -16.62
N GLY A 88 2.25 27.88 -17.49
CA GLY A 88 2.90 28.22 -18.75
C GLY A 88 2.38 29.52 -19.35
N PRO A 89 2.95 29.97 -20.49
CA PRO A 89 2.42 31.10 -21.23
C PRO A 89 1.06 30.76 -21.86
N PRO A 90 0.21 31.75 -22.19
CA PRO A 90 -1.16 31.51 -22.65
C PRO A 90 -1.28 30.88 -24.04
N ASP A 91 -0.23 30.97 -24.85
CA ASP A 91 -0.13 30.39 -26.19
C ASP A 91 0.42 28.95 -26.19
N LEU A 92 0.83 28.45 -25.03
CA LEU A 92 1.31 27.08 -24.88
C LEU A 92 0.22 26.19 -24.30
N ASP A 93 -0.11 25.12 -25.03
CA ASP A 93 -0.94 24.05 -24.47
C ASP A 93 -0.13 23.17 -23.50
N PRO A 94 -0.74 22.75 -22.37
CA PRO A 94 -0.08 21.85 -21.45
C PRO A 94 0.21 20.50 -22.12
N PRO A 95 1.31 19.81 -21.75
CA PRO A 95 1.55 18.44 -22.21
C PRO A 95 0.45 17.49 -21.70
N GLU A 96 0.42 16.28 -22.24
CA GLU A 96 -0.46 15.23 -21.72
C GLU A 96 -0.26 15.06 -20.21
N ARG A 97 -1.36 15.05 -19.47
CA ARG A 97 -1.36 15.01 -18.01
C ARG A 97 -1.28 13.57 -17.54
N PRO A 98 -0.24 13.17 -16.77
CA PRO A 98 -0.25 11.89 -16.06
C PRO A 98 -1.48 11.81 -15.14
N ILE A 99 -2.12 10.66 -15.07
CA ILE A 99 -3.32 10.44 -14.23
C ILE A 99 -2.89 9.86 -12.87
N PRO A 100 -2.94 10.64 -11.78
CA PRO A 100 -2.65 10.12 -10.45
C PRO A 100 -3.83 9.29 -9.94
N GLY A 101 -3.53 8.22 -9.19
CA GLY A 101 -4.53 7.36 -8.57
C GLY A 101 -4.50 7.49 -7.05
N PRO A 102 -5.52 8.09 -6.42
CA PRO A 102 -5.62 8.12 -4.97
C PRO A 102 -6.04 6.74 -4.42
N LEU A 103 -5.53 6.39 -3.24
CA LEU A 103 -5.92 5.21 -2.48
C LEU A 103 -5.73 5.47 -0.98
N ILE A 104 -6.36 4.64 -0.14
CA ILE A 104 -6.21 4.70 1.32
C ILE A 104 -6.02 3.31 1.92
N TRP A 105 -5.29 3.24 3.02
CA TRP A 105 -5.27 2.11 3.93
C TRP A 105 -5.87 2.54 5.27
N ASP A 106 -6.93 1.87 5.72
CA ASP A 106 -7.43 1.96 7.09
C ASP A 106 -6.52 1.05 7.95
N LEU A 107 -5.64 1.68 8.72
CA LEU A 107 -4.56 1.02 9.46
C LEU A 107 -5.06 0.28 10.70
N GLU A 108 -6.29 0.55 11.13
CA GLU A 108 -6.91 -0.13 12.28
C GLU A 108 -7.61 -1.41 11.84
N THR A 109 -8.31 -1.37 10.70
CA THR A 109 -9.03 -2.53 10.16
C THR A 109 -8.16 -3.42 9.28
N GLY A 110 -7.04 -2.91 8.76
CA GLY A 110 -6.20 -3.63 7.81
C GLY A 110 -6.79 -3.71 6.41
N ILE A 111 -7.67 -2.77 6.05
CA ILE A 111 -8.41 -2.77 4.78
C ILE A 111 -7.94 -1.62 3.90
N ALA A 112 -7.67 -1.92 2.64
CA ALA A 112 -7.34 -0.96 1.60
C ALA A 112 -8.56 -0.64 0.72
N THR A 113 -8.59 0.61 0.29
CA THR A 113 -9.53 1.13 -0.71
C THR A 113 -8.75 1.86 -1.79
N ASP A 114 -8.87 1.37 -3.02
CA ASP A 114 -8.25 1.87 -4.22
C ASP A 114 -9.22 2.63 -5.12
N THR A 115 -8.68 3.30 -6.12
CA THR A 115 -9.42 3.82 -7.28
C THR A 115 -9.06 3.04 -8.54
N ARG A 116 -9.84 3.22 -9.61
CA ARG A 116 -9.52 2.60 -10.89
C ARG A 116 -8.17 3.10 -11.42
N GLU A 117 -7.89 4.37 -11.18
CA GLU A 117 -6.64 5.04 -11.48
C GLU A 117 -5.49 4.43 -10.69
N SER A 118 -5.64 4.20 -9.38
CA SER A 118 -4.57 3.61 -8.57
C SER A 118 -4.26 2.17 -8.98
N LEU A 119 -5.30 1.37 -9.25
CA LEU A 119 -5.16 0.00 -9.76
C LEU A 119 -4.44 -0.02 -11.10
N TRP A 120 -4.88 0.80 -12.07
CA TRP A 120 -4.24 0.90 -13.38
C TRP A 120 -2.78 1.30 -13.27
N ASN A 121 -2.47 2.29 -12.44
CA ASN A 121 -1.11 2.76 -12.21
C ASN A 121 -0.22 1.66 -11.60
N SER A 122 -0.76 0.88 -10.66
CA SER A 122 -0.08 -0.27 -10.05
C SER A 122 -0.05 -1.53 -10.94
N GLY A 123 -0.53 -1.44 -12.18
CA GLY A 123 -0.48 -2.55 -13.13
C GLY A 123 -1.53 -3.64 -12.89
N TRP A 124 -2.62 -3.34 -12.18
CA TRP A 124 -3.80 -4.20 -12.12
C TRP A 124 -4.74 -3.94 -13.30
N ASP A 125 -5.59 -4.93 -13.63
CA ASP A 125 -6.72 -4.74 -14.53
C ASP A 125 -7.89 -4.11 -13.75
N PRO A 126 -8.20 -2.81 -13.94
CA PRO A 126 -9.21 -2.11 -13.16
C PRO A 126 -10.64 -2.58 -13.43
N ASP A 127 -10.89 -3.37 -14.49
CA ASP A 127 -12.21 -3.92 -14.80
C ASP A 127 -12.47 -5.27 -14.12
N ARG A 128 -11.40 -5.91 -13.64
CA ARG A 128 -11.46 -7.23 -12.98
C ARG A 128 -11.07 -7.19 -11.51
N THR A 129 -10.57 -6.05 -11.04
CA THR A 129 -10.01 -5.91 -9.70
C THR A 129 -10.96 -5.09 -8.84
N PRO A 130 -11.42 -5.59 -7.69
CA PRO A 130 -12.23 -4.81 -6.78
C PRO A 130 -11.40 -3.66 -6.20
N THR A 131 -12.03 -2.50 -6.06
CA THR A 131 -11.45 -1.30 -5.45
C THR A 131 -11.61 -1.25 -3.93
N GLN A 132 -12.59 -1.95 -3.38
CA GLN A 132 -12.95 -1.90 -1.96
C GLN A 132 -12.63 -3.23 -1.26
N GLY A 133 -12.43 -3.19 0.06
CA GLY A 133 -12.28 -4.41 0.86
C GLY A 133 -11.01 -5.20 0.53
N ARG A 134 -9.97 -4.51 0.05
CA ARG A 134 -8.70 -5.13 -0.35
C ARG A 134 -7.81 -5.33 0.87
N ALA A 135 -6.91 -6.31 0.82
CA ALA A 135 -5.87 -6.44 1.82
C ALA A 135 -4.64 -5.61 1.42
N PHE A 136 -3.82 -5.16 2.37
CA PHE A 136 -2.57 -4.42 2.06
C PHE A 136 -1.65 -5.20 1.11
N ALA A 137 -1.62 -6.53 1.24
CA ALA A 137 -0.84 -7.40 0.35
C ALA A 137 -1.33 -7.45 -1.11
N ASP A 138 -2.53 -6.93 -1.41
CA ASP A 138 -2.95 -6.72 -2.80
C ASP A 138 -2.29 -5.47 -3.43
N ASP A 139 -1.83 -4.52 -2.62
CA ASP A 139 -1.23 -3.27 -3.12
C ASP A 139 0.30 -3.31 -3.09
N LEU A 140 0.88 -4.25 -2.35
CA LEU A 140 2.31 -4.51 -2.35
C LEU A 140 2.71 -5.47 -3.48
N PRO A 141 3.88 -5.27 -4.11
CA PRO A 141 4.43 -6.20 -5.09
C PRO A 141 4.54 -7.61 -4.49
N ARG A 142 4.27 -8.63 -5.31
CA ARG A 142 4.46 -10.02 -4.88
C ARG A 142 5.89 -10.44 -5.18
N ARG A 143 6.51 -11.17 -4.24
CA ARG A 143 7.88 -11.73 -4.34
C ARG A 143 9.01 -10.71 -4.38
N GLU A 144 8.96 -9.78 -5.32
CA GLU A 144 9.98 -8.74 -5.53
C GLU A 144 10.08 -7.85 -4.29
N LEU A 145 11.30 -7.70 -3.76
CA LEU A 145 11.59 -6.78 -2.66
C LEU A 145 12.04 -5.44 -3.23
N ASN A 146 11.38 -4.36 -2.81
CA ASN A 146 11.83 -3.00 -3.10
C ASN A 146 12.68 -2.45 -1.94
N PRO A 147 13.79 -1.70 -2.20
CA PRO A 147 14.70 -1.22 -1.15
C PRO A 147 14.02 -0.44 -0.03
N SER A 148 12.90 0.22 -0.32
CA SER A 148 12.16 1.05 0.61
C SER A 148 10.89 0.41 1.16
N GLU A 149 10.60 -0.83 0.80
CA GLU A 149 9.36 -1.52 1.16
C GLU A 149 9.25 -1.75 2.68
N ALA A 150 10.38 -1.97 3.36
CA ALA A 150 10.42 -2.06 4.82
C ALA A 150 9.79 -0.85 5.50
N LYS A 151 9.94 0.37 4.96
CA LYS A 151 9.32 1.57 5.52
C LYS A 151 7.80 1.53 5.41
N VAL A 152 7.26 1.03 4.30
CA VAL A 152 5.82 0.87 4.10
C VAL A 152 5.25 -0.18 5.07
N LEU A 153 5.95 -1.29 5.24
CA LEU A 153 5.57 -2.33 6.20
C LEU A 153 5.63 -1.81 7.66
N CYS A 154 6.66 -1.04 8.01
CA CYS A 154 6.76 -0.42 9.34
C CYS A 154 5.60 0.55 9.60
N MET A 155 5.20 1.36 8.61
CA MET A 155 4.04 2.25 8.72
C MET A 155 2.74 1.47 8.95
N ALA A 156 2.59 0.29 8.36
CA ALA A 156 1.42 -0.56 8.58
C ALA A 156 1.37 -1.18 9.98
N ILE A 157 2.53 -1.55 10.55
CA ILE A 157 2.62 -2.22 11.85
C ILE A 157 2.58 -1.23 13.02
N LYS A 158 3.31 -0.11 12.88
CA LYS A 158 3.42 0.91 13.92
C LYS A 158 3.16 2.29 13.30
N PRO A 159 1.89 2.59 12.99
CA PRO A 159 1.52 3.84 12.35
C PRO A 159 1.74 5.03 13.30
N GLU A 160 2.42 6.06 12.81
CA GLU A 160 2.61 7.33 13.52
C GLU A 160 2.08 8.49 12.67
N VAL A 161 1.20 9.30 13.24
CA VAL A 161 0.58 10.45 12.55
C VAL A 161 1.65 11.40 12.02
N GLY A 162 1.48 11.84 10.77
CA GLY A 162 2.41 12.71 10.08
C GLY A 162 3.57 11.97 9.40
N THR A 163 3.72 10.66 9.62
CA THR A 163 4.70 9.86 8.88
C THR A 163 4.37 9.94 7.39
N THR A 164 5.41 10.20 6.60
CA THR A 164 5.30 10.32 5.15
C THR A 164 6.33 9.47 4.45
N PHE A 165 5.98 9.04 3.25
CA PHE A 165 6.88 8.28 2.41
C PHE A 165 6.64 8.59 0.94
N ALA A 166 7.69 8.74 0.14
CA ALA A 166 7.60 8.88 -1.30
C ALA A 166 8.73 8.09 -1.97
N SER A 167 8.40 7.34 -3.01
CA SER A 167 9.37 6.49 -3.70
C SER A 167 8.91 6.08 -5.10
N THR A 168 9.79 5.35 -5.77
CA THR A 168 9.52 4.65 -7.03
C THR A 168 9.73 3.16 -6.84
N TRP A 169 8.80 2.35 -7.36
CA TRP A 169 8.94 0.90 -7.41
C TRP A 169 8.89 0.43 -8.86
N GLU A 170 9.74 -0.56 -9.14
CA GLU A 170 9.69 -1.31 -10.39
C GLU A 170 8.89 -2.59 -10.12
N ILE A 171 7.86 -2.81 -10.93
CA ILE A 171 6.95 -3.95 -10.80
C ILE A 171 6.58 -4.46 -12.19
N ARG A 172 5.77 -5.52 -12.25
CA ARG A 172 5.16 -6.00 -13.49
C ARG A 172 3.66 -5.82 -13.46
N ASP A 173 3.08 -5.42 -14.59
CA ASP A 173 1.64 -5.31 -14.74
C ASP A 173 0.96 -6.67 -14.97
N PHE A 174 -0.36 -6.66 -15.15
CA PHE A 174 -1.19 -7.82 -15.41
C PHE A 174 -0.90 -8.51 -16.76
N ASN A 175 -0.17 -7.87 -17.67
CA ASN A 175 0.35 -8.45 -18.92
C ASN A 175 1.82 -8.91 -18.78
N HIS A 176 2.37 -8.84 -17.57
CA HIS A 176 3.77 -9.11 -17.23
C HIS A 176 4.80 -8.11 -17.80
N GLU A 177 4.35 -6.95 -18.27
CA GLU A 177 5.22 -5.89 -18.75
C GLU A 177 5.86 -5.13 -17.59
N PRO A 178 7.17 -4.83 -17.66
CA PRO A 178 7.85 -4.07 -16.64
C PRO A 178 7.37 -2.61 -16.65
N ILE A 179 7.06 -2.11 -15.48
CA ILE A 179 6.53 -0.76 -15.27
C ILE A 179 7.20 -0.12 -14.06
N THR A 180 7.27 1.21 -14.05
CA THR A 180 7.68 1.97 -12.86
C THR A 180 6.49 2.75 -12.33
N ILE A 181 6.27 2.64 -11.03
CA ILE A 181 5.26 3.41 -10.31
C ILE A 181 5.95 4.39 -9.38
N GLY A 182 5.46 5.62 -9.34
CA GLY A 182 5.77 6.58 -8.29
C GLY A 182 4.61 6.63 -7.32
N PHE A 183 4.89 6.84 -6.04
CA PHE A 183 3.83 7.04 -5.06
C PHE A 183 4.29 7.92 -3.91
N VAL A 184 3.29 8.49 -3.24
CA VAL A 184 3.42 9.17 -1.96
C VAL A 184 2.37 8.65 -1.00
N SER A 185 2.70 8.56 0.28
CA SER A 185 1.76 8.24 1.35
C SER A 185 1.96 9.14 2.57
N ARG A 186 0.89 9.36 3.33
CA ARG A 186 0.89 10.08 4.61
C ARG A 186 -0.08 9.40 5.58
N VAL A 187 0.38 9.16 6.80
CA VAL A 187 -0.49 8.73 7.90
C VAL A 187 -1.14 9.95 8.53
N VAL A 188 -2.47 9.93 8.61
CA VAL A 188 -3.31 10.97 9.19
C VAL A 188 -4.27 10.35 10.20
N GLN A 189 -4.71 11.15 11.16
CA GLN A 189 -5.77 10.78 12.09
C GLN A 189 -7.05 11.52 11.66
N GLU A 190 -8.14 10.77 11.50
CA GLU A 190 -9.39 11.30 10.96
C GLU A 190 -10.61 10.88 11.77
N GLY A 191 -11.38 11.87 12.21
CA GLY A 191 -12.68 11.66 12.82
C GLY A 191 -13.69 11.10 11.81
N GLN A 192 -14.36 10.04 12.21
CA GLN A 192 -15.48 9.45 11.48
C GLN A 192 -16.81 10.07 11.93
N ASP A 193 -17.88 9.86 11.15
CA ASP A 193 -19.23 10.35 11.47
C ASP A 193 -19.78 9.82 12.81
N ASP A 194 -19.27 8.68 13.29
CA ASP A 194 -19.61 8.08 14.59
C ASP A 194 -18.80 8.66 15.76
N GLY A 195 -17.91 9.61 15.50
CA GLY A 195 -17.02 10.24 16.48
C GLY A 195 -15.78 9.43 16.84
N ILE A 196 -15.53 8.31 16.17
CA ILE A 196 -14.31 7.52 16.34
C ILE A 196 -13.21 8.14 15.47
N GLU A 197 -12.05 8.39 16.06
CA GLU A 197 -10.84 8.78 15.32
C GLU A 197 -10.17 7.52 14.77
N LYS A 198 -9.86 7.51 13.47
CA LYS A 198 -9.16 6.41 12.81
C LYS A 198 -7.79 6.83 12.29
N LEU A 199 -6.83 5.93 12.34
CA LEU A 199 -5.56 6.06 11.63
C LEU A 199 -5.71 5.62 10.17
N ILE A 200 -5.58 6.58 9.25
CA ILE A 200 -5.68 6.36 7.81
C ILE A 200 -4.33 6.70 7.16
N CYS A 201 -3.80 5.80 6.33
CA CYS A 201 -2.69 6.11 5.44
C CYS A 201 -3.28 6.49 4.08
N ARG A 202 -3.24 7.78 3.74
CA ARG A 202 -3.68 8.28 2.43
C ARG A 202 -2.51 8.30 1.47
N ALA A 203 -2.75 7.92 0.22
CA ALA A 203 -1.71 7.85 -0.79
C ALA A 203 -2.20 8.30 -2.18
N MET A 204 -1.24 8.61 -3.04
CA MET A 204 -1.43 8.76 -4.47
C MET A 204 -0.31 8.02 -5.20
N ASN A 205 -0.63 7.32 -6.28
CA ASN A 205 0.35 6.74 -7.19
C ASN A 205 0.24 7.33 -8.60
N TRP A 206 1.24 7.10 -9.45
CA TRP A 206 1.25 7.48 -10.86
C TRP A 206 2.23 6.60 -11.65
N ARG A 207 2.06 6.56 -12.98
CA ARG A 207 3.06 5.99 -13.88
C ARG A 207 4.30 6.88 -13.88
N SER A 208 5.39 6.34 -13.36
CA SER A 208 6.67 7.03 -13.22
C SER A 208 7.67 6.48 -14.23
N ILE A 209 8.87 7.06 -14.23
CA ILE A 209 10.02 6.52 -14.95
C ILE A 209 11.08 6.08 -13.94
N ALA A 210 11.83 5.04 -14.30
CA ALA A 210 12.96 4.60 -13.49
C ALA A 210 13.92 5.76 -13.26
N GLU A 211 14.39 5.91 -12.02
CA GLU A 211 15.52 6.79 -11.75
C GLU A 211 16.79 6.12 -12.30
N ASP A 212 17.62 6.90 -12.99
CA ASP A 212 18.89 6.42 -13.52
C ASP A 212 19.78 5.96 -12.34
N SER A 213 19.84 4.65 -12.10
CA SER A 213 20.70 4.05 -11.08
C SER A 213 21.90 3.40 -11.77
N ASP A 214 23.06 4.06 -11.69
CA ASP A 214 24.33 3.54 -12.23
C ASP A 214 24.88 2.31 -11.47
N ALA A 215 24.32 1.99 -10.29
CA ALA A 215 24.77 0.86 -9.49
C ALA A 215 23.94 -0.40 -9.79
N PRO A 216 24.58 -1.53 -10.13
CA PRO A 216 23.92 -2.83 -10.13
C PRO A 216 23.35 -3.10 -8.74
N ARG A 217 22.03 -3.33 -8.65
CA ARG A 217 21.42 -3.75 -7.39
C ARG A 217 21.93 -5.16 -7.04
N ASP A 218 22.54 -5.32 -5.87
CA ASP A 218 22.90 -6.65 -5.37
C ASP A 218 21.64 -7.35 -4.86
N HIS A 219 21.22 -8.38 -5.57
CA HIS A 219 20.03 -9.18 -5.28
C HIS A 219 20.35 -10.47 -4.52
N LEU A 220 21.47 -10.55 -3.77
CA LEU A 220 21.81 -11.76 -2.99
C LEU A 220 20.68 -12.16 -2.04
N ALA A 221 20.14 -11.24 -1.25
CA ALA A 221 19.04 -11.53 -0.32
C ALA A 221 17.78 -12.06 -1.04
N GLN A 222 17.40 -11.44 -2.17
CA GLN A 222 16.30 -11.93 -3.00
C GLN A 222 16.56 -13.36 -3.49
N ARG A 223 17.73 -13.64 -4.06
CA ARG A 223 18.09 -14.99 -4.55
C ARG A 223 18.08 -16.04 -3.44
N ILE A 224 18.52 -15.68 -2.23
CA ILE A 224 18.43 -16.57 -1.06
C ILE A 224 16.98 -16.86 -0.72
N ILE A 225 16.13 -15.83 -0.63
CA ILE A 225 14.70 -16.02 -0.36
C ILE A 225 14.02 -16.85 -1.45
N ASP A 226 14.30 -16.59 -2.72
CA ASP A 226 13.75 -17.36 -3.84
C ASP A 226 14.20 -18.83 -3.76
N GLY A 227 15.48 -19.08 -3.45
CA GLY A 227 16.03 -20.44 -3.30
C GLY A 227 15.49 -21.23 -2.10
N LEU A 228 14.88 -20.55 -1.12
CA LEU A 228 14.22 -21.16 0.04
C LEU A 228 12.75 -21.51 -0.22
N ALA A 229 12.19 -21.20 -1.40
CA ALA A 229 10.83 -21.56 -1.76
C ALA A 229 10.66 -23.08 -1.83
N GLN A 230 9.50 -23.58 -1.38
CA GLN A 230 9.17 -25.01 -1.41
C GLN A 230 7.82 -25.24 -2.11
N PRO A 231 7.68 -26.29 -2.93
CA PRO A 231 6.40 -26.64 -3.54
C PRO A 231 5.31 -26.85 -2.47
N GLY A 232 4.12 -26.26 -2.70
CA GLY A 232 2.98 -26.35 -1.78
C GLY A 232 3.10 -25.51 -0.51
N VAL A 233 4.17 -24.71 -0.39
CA VAL A 233 4.43 -23.82 0.74
C VAL A 233 4.41 -22.37 0.26
N HIS A 234 3.72 -21.51 0.99
CA HIS A 234 3.51 -20.11 0.62
C HIS A 234 3.93 -19.21 1.78
N ARG A 235 4.93 -18.36 1.55
CA ARG A 235 5.48 -17.45 2.56
C ARG A 235 4.91 -16.06 2.43
N CYS A 236 4.65 -15.44 3.58
CA CYS A 236 4.16 -14.07 3.67
C CYS A 236 4.66 -13.35 4.92
N LEU A 237 4.56 -12.03 4.89
CA LEU A 237 4.76 -11.16 6.04
C LEU A 237 3.40 -10.82 6.65
N VAL A 238 3.31 -10.90 7.97
CA VAL A 238 2.11 -10.57 8.74
C VAL A 238 2.45 -9.59 9.86
N ASP A 239 1.49 -8.72 10.21
CA ASP A 239 1.52 -8.02 11.49
C ASP A 239 1.29 -9.04 12.63
N LEU A 240 2.16 -9.01 13.64
CA LEU A 240 2.11 -9.93 14.76
C LEU A 240 0.99 -9.62 15.75
N GLN A 241 0.50 -8.37 15.77
CA GLN A 241 -0.57 -7.96 16.68
C GLN A 241 -1.92 -8.45 16.16
N ASN A 242 -2.24 -8.14 14.90
CA ASN A 242 -3.57 -8.39 14.33
C ASN A 242 -3.61 -9.54 13.33
N TRP A 243 -2.47 -10.18 13.02
CA TRP A 243 -2.35 -11.21 11.98
C TRP A 243 -2.72 -10.72 10.58
N THR A 244 -2.75 -9.40 10.38
CA THR A 244 -3.01 -8.78 9.08
C THR A 244 -1.91 -9.17 8.11
N LEU A 245 -2.31 -9.70 6.95
CA LEU A 245 -1.39 -10.02 5.87
C LEU A 245 -0.84 -8.74 5.25
N LEU A 246 0.47 -8.56 5.34
CA LEU A 246 1.17 -7.39 4.83
C LEU A 246 1.69 -7.61 3.41
N LYS A 247 2.38 -8.73 3.15
CA LYS A 247 3.02 -9.00 1.85
C LYS A 247 3.15 -10.49 1.55
N TRP A 248 2.97 -10.89 0.30
CA TRP A 248 3.36 -12.22 -0.18
C TRP A 248 4.81 -12.26 -0.68
N LEU A 249 5.59 -13.21 -0.17
CA LEU A 249 6.95 -13.51 -0.65
C LEU A 249 6.97 -14.60 -1.72
N ASP A 250 5.91 -15.42 -1.78
CA ASP A 250 5.66 -16.38 -2.85
C ASP A 250 4.38 -16.00 -3.62
N ASN A 251 3.85 -16.91 -4.46
CA ASN A 251 2.47 -16.75 -4.93
C ASN A 251 1.50 -16.88 -3.75
N PRO A 252 0.34 -16.18 -3.75
CA PRO A 252 -0.68 -16.37 -2.73
C PRO A 252 -1.12 -17.82 -2.60
N ALA A 253 -1.40 -18.25 -1.37
CA ALA A 253 -1.89 -19.58 -1.09
C ALA A 253 -3.29 -19.81 -1.71
N PRO A 254 -3.50 -20.88 -2.50
CA PRO A 254 -4.79 -21.12 -3.16
C PRO A 254 -5.80 -21.88 -2.31
N PHE A 255 -5.39 -22.43 -1.15
CA PHE A 255 -6.18 -23.40 -0.39
C PHE A 255 -7.06 -22.80 0.71
N PHE A 256 -7.07 -21.47 0.89
CA PHE A 256 -7.97 -20.76 1.79
C PHE A 256 -8.23 -19.34 1.29
N ASP A 257 -9.29 -18.71 1.80
CA ASP A 257 -9.62 -17.32 1.50
C ASP A 257 -8.80 -16.39 2.39
N TRP A 258 -7.58 -16.09 1.96
CA TRP A 258 -6.66 -15.22 2.70
C TRP A 258 -7.13 -13.77 2.78
N ARG A 259 -7.99 -13.31 1.87
CA ARG A 259 -8.58 -11.96 1.95
C ARG A 259 -9.62 -11.86 3.05
N ALA A 260 -10.33 -12.95 3.34
CA ALA A 260 -11.23 -13.02 4.49
C ALA A 260 -10.53 -13.42 5.80
N SER A 261 -9.45 -14.22 5.71
CA SER A 261 -8.78 -14.83 6.87
C SER A 261 -7.59 -14.07 7.41
N MET A 262 -7.08 -13.04 6.72
CA MET A 262 -5.88 -12.33 7.17
C MET A 262 -6.08 -10.82 7.13
N THR A 263 -7.30 -10.40 7.48
CA THR A 263 -7.70 -9.01 7.63
C THR A 263 -8.49 -8.86 8.94
N GLY A 264 -7.95 -8.12 9.91
CA GLY A 264 -8.65 -7.77 11.15
C GLY A 264 -8.98 -8.93 12.11
N GLU A 265 -9.95 -8.69 13.01
CA GLU A 265 -10.23 -9.50 14.21
C GLU A 265 -10.78 -10.92 13.96
N ARG A 266 -11.10 -11.30 12.71
CA ARG A 266 -11.76 -12.59 12.37
C ARG A 266 -10.86 -13.55 11.58
N ALA A 267 -9.55 -13.40 11.70
CA ALA A 267 -8.58 -14.17 10.93
C ALA A 267 -8.63 -15.70 11.17
N VAL A 268 -9.03 -16.13 12.37
CA VAL A 268 -8.98 -17.53 12.80
C VAL A 268 -10.29 -17.93 13.48
N HIS A 269 -10.67 -19.21 13.36
CA HIS A 269 -11.87 -19.74 14.00
C HIS A 269 -11.90 -19.43 15.50
N PRO A 270 -13.01 -18.90 16.06
CA PRO A 270 -13.08 -18.48 17.47
C PRO A 270 -12.70 -19.57 18.49
N THR A 271 -12.97 -20.83 18.16
CA THR A 271 -12.63 -22.01 19.01
C THR A 271 -11.15 -22.37 19.02
N ASP A 272 -10.34 -21.85 18.09
CA ASP A 272 -8.89 -22.12 18.05
C ASP A 272 -8.09 -21.18 18.97
N ARG A 273 -8.77 -20.41 19.81
CA ARG A 273 -8.15 -19.48 20.76
C ARG A 273 -7.10 -20.15 21.64
N ARG A 274 -7.30 -21.41 22.04
CA ARG A 274 -6.31 -22.17 22.83
C ARG A 274 -5.02 -22.40 22.02
N GLN A 275 -5.13 -22.84 20.78
CA GLN A 275 -3.99 -23.06 19.89
C GLN A 275 -3.25 -21.75 19.60
N ILE A 276 -3.98 -20.64 19.41
CA ILE A 276 -3.35 -19.31 19.26
C ILE A 276 -2.58 -18.91 20.53
N LEU A 277 -3.16 -19.14 21.71
CA LEU A 277 -2.50 -18.84 22.99
C LEU A 277 -1.24 -19.70 23.18
N GLU A 278 -1.29 -20.98 22.80
CA GLU A 278 -0.14 -21.88 22.82
C GLU A 278 0.94 -21.43 21.83
N MET A 279 0.58 -21.08 20.60
CA MET A 279 1.54 -20.53 19.63
C MET A 279 2.16 -19.23 20.14
N THR A 280 1.35 -18.33 20.69
CA THR A 280 1.81 -17.05 21.27
C THR A 280 2.81 -17.28 22.42
N SER A 281 2.52 -18.22 23.33
CA SER A 281 3.40 -18.50 24.47
C SER A 281 4.76 -19.08 24.06
N HIS A 282 4.82 -19.85 22.98
CA HIS A 282 6.09 -20.32 22.40
C HIS A 282 6.81 -19.22 21.61
N PHE A 283 6.04 -18.37 20.92
CA PHE A 283 6.58 -17.29 20.09
C PHE A 283 7.32 -16.23 20.92
N VAL A 284 6.77 -15.84 22.07
CA VAL A 284 7.35 -14.78 22.93
C VAL A 284 8.83 -15.04 23.29
N PRO A 285 9.23 -16.21 23.84
CA PRO A 285 10.62 -16.47 24.21
C PRO A 285 11.52 -16.85 23.03
N THR A 286 11.01 -17.53 22.00
CA THR A 286 11.86 -18.11 20.94
C THR A 286 11.88 -17.31 19.64
N GLY A 287 10.90 -16.44 19.44
CA GLY A 287 10.65 -15.80 18.15
C GLY A 287 10.11 -16.75 17.08
N THR A 288 9.69 -17.97 17.42
CA THR A 288 9.10 -18.93 16.47
C THR A 288 7.92 -19.67 17.08
N ALA A 289 6.92 -19.99 16.26
CA ALA A 289 5.78 -20.81 16.65
C ALA A 289 5.22 -21.58 15.46
N SER A 290 4.63 -22.74 15.72
CA SER A 290 3.99 -23.57 14.69
C SER A 290 2.71 -24.19 15.22
N GLY A 291 1.70 -24.33 14.35
CA GLY A 291 0.43 -24.95 14.70
C GLY A 291 -0.49 -25.07 13.49
N VAL A 292 -1.62 -25.77 13.68
CA VAL A 292 -2.70 -25.85 12.69
C VAL A 292 -3.85 -24.97 13.17
N LEU A 293 -4.26 -24.03 12.32
CA LEU A 293 -5.32 -23.07 12.59
C LEU A 293 -6.41 -23.21 11.52
N ARG A 294 -7.67 -23.05 11.89
CA ARG A 294 -8.78 -22.96 10.93
C ARG A 294 -8.89 -21.54 10.39
N MET A 295 -8.74 -21.43 9.09
CA MET A 295 -8.88 -20.20 8.31
C MET A 295 -10.16 -20.28 7.45
N VAL A 296 -10.67 -19.15 6.99
CA VAL A 296 -11.86 -19.10 6.12
C VAL A 296 -11.56 -19.84 4.82
N ALA A 297 -12.43 -20.77 4.45
CA ALA A 297 -12.28 -21.52 3.21
C ALA A 297 -12.78 -20.71 1.99
N ASN A 298 -12.25 -21.02 0.81
CA ASN A 298 -12.79 -20.50 -0.44
C ASN A 298 -14.25 -20.96 -0.60
N GLY A 299 -15.19 -20.02 -0.65
CA GLY A 299 -16.64 -20.32 -0.68
C GLY A 299 -17.32 -20.36 0.70
N GLY A 300 -16.60 -19.97 1.77
CA GLY A 300 -17.13 -19.88 3.13
C GLY A 300 -16.91 -21.15 3.95
N GLY A 301 -17.16 -21.05 5.26
CA GLY A 301 -16.78 -22.09 6.21
C GLY A 301 -15.30 -22.02 6.59
N TRP A 302 -14.74 -23.14 7.04
CA TRP A 302 -13.40 -23.19 7.63
C TRP A 302 -12.57 -24.34 7.08
N THR A 303 -11.28 -24.09 6.85
CA THR A 303 -10.29 -25.07 6.38
C THR A 303 -9.04 -25.05 7.26
N PRO A 304 -8.44 -26.19 7.61
CA PRO A 304 -7.24 -26.22 8.42
C PRO A 304 -6.00 -25.82 7.59
N VAL A 305 -5.18 -24.94 8.14
CA VAL A 305 -3.92 -24.49 7.55
C VAL A 305 -2.80 -24.71 8.56
N HIS A 306 -1.71 -25.36 8.13
CA HIS A 306 -0.50 -25.41 8.94
C HIS A 306 0.25 -24.09 8.79
N VAL A 307 0.54 -23.45 9.91
CA VAL A 307 1.21 -22.16 9.99
C VAL A 307 2.46 -22.28 10.83
N THR A 308 3.58 -21.82 10.29
CA THR A 308 4.82 -21.56 11.05
C THR A 308 5.16 -20.09 10.94
N VAL A 309 5.37 -19.40 12.06
CA VAL A 309 5.69 -17.97 12.10
C VAL A 309 7.06 -17.77 12.75
N ASN A 310 7.91 -16.95 12.14
CA ASN A 310 9.19 -16.52 12.68
C ASN A 310 9.22 -15.00 12.81
N ARG A 311 9.74 -14.47 13.93
CA ARG A 311 9.89 -13.03 14.12
C ARG A 311 11.01 -12.50 13.22
N ILE A 312 10.70 -11.50 12.43
CA ILE A 312 11.67 -10.73 11.65
C ILE A 312 11.68 -9.29 12.12
N GLN A 313 12.87 -8.68 12.16
CA GLN A 313 13.01 -7.26 12.46
C GLN A 313 13.03 -6.48 11.16
N LEU A 314 12.13 -5.49 11.04
CA LEU A 314 12.05 -4.62 9.87
C LEU A 314 12.81 -3.30 10.09
N ASP A 315 12.78 -2.79 11.31
CA ASP A 315 13.47 -1.58 11.75
C ASP A 315 13.78 -1.66 13.26
N ASN A 316 14.41 -0.63 13.81
CA ASN A 316 14.62 -0.49 15.25
C ASN A 316 13.30 -0.62 16.01
N ASP A 317 13.19 -1.69 16.80
CA ASP A 317 12.00 -2.04 17.58
C ASP A 317 10.70 -2.21 16.78
N VAL A 318 10.78 -2.51 15.48
CA VAL A 318 9.62 -2.87 14.65
C VAL A 318 9.80 -4.28 14.09
N TYR A 319 8.83 -5.15 14.38
CA TYR A 319 8.89 -6.57 14.06
C TYR A 319 7.65 -7.02 13.29
N ALA A 320 7.86 -7.91 12.33
CA ALA A 320 6.80 -8.62 11.62
C ALA A 320 6.94 -10.13 11.81
N GLY A 321 5.91 -10.88 11.44
CA GLY A 321 5.95 -12.33 11.33
C GLY A 321 6.25 -12.77 9.91
N LEU A 322 7.30 -13.54 9.69
CA LEU A 322 7.48 -14.36 8.49
C LEU A 322 6.67 -15.65 8.67
N ALA A 323 5.48 -15.68 8.09
CA ALA A 323 4.58 -16.82 8.13
C ALA A 323 4.81 -17.74 6.92
N THR A 324 4.81 -19.04 7.18
CA THR A 324 4.94 -20.12 6.20
C THR A 324 3.66 -20.94 6.26
N LEU A 325 2.91 -20.98 5.15
CA LEU A 325 1.58 -21.56 5.06
C LEU A 325 1.59 -22.78 4.14
N ARG A 326 0.98 -23.87 4.59
CA ARG A 326 0.78 -25.08 3.77
C ARG A 326 -0.45 -25.87 4.22
N VAL A 327 -0.86 -26.81 3.39
CA VAL A 327 -1.84 -27.83 3.76
C VAL A 327 -1.26 -28.69 4.90
N PRO A 328 -1.97 -28.87 6.03
CA PRO A 328 -1.55 -29.75 7.10
C PRO A 328 -1.69 -31.22 6.72
N THR A 329 -0.87 -32.08 7.30
CA THR A 329 -1.03 -33.55 7.21
C THR A 329 -2.16 -34.03 8.12
N GLU A 330 -2.70 -35.22 7.87
CA GLU A 330 -3.73 -35.83 8.74
C GLU A 330 -3.26 -35.97 10.20
N ALA A 331 -1.99 -36.32 10.41
CA ALA A 331 -1.40 -36.43 11.73
C ALA A 331 -1.36 -35.08 12.46
N GLU A 332 -1.05 -34.00 11.75
CA GLU A 332 -1.04 -32.63 12.31
C GLU A 332 -2.45 -32.15 12.64
N ILE A 333 -3.44 -32.46 11.80
CA ILE A 333 -4.85 -32.15 12.08
C ILE A 333 -5.31 -32.90 13.34
N ALA A 334 -4.99 -34.20 13.44
CA ALA A 334 -5.34 -35.01 14.61
C ALA A 334 -4.68 -34.48 15.88
N ALA A 335 -3.39 -34.13 15.82
CA ALA A 335 -2.66 -33.56 16.95
C ALA A 335 -3.20 -32.18 17.38
N ALA A 336 -3.67 -31.37 16.42
CA ALA A 336 -4.25 -30.06 16.70
C ALA A 336 -5.61 -30.15 17.40
N ASN A 337 -6.26 -31.32 17.42
CA ASN A 337 -7.55 -31.56 18.09
C ASN A 337 -8.63 -30.53 17.72
N LEU A 338 -8.75 -30.23 16.42
CA LEU A 338 -9.74 -29.31 15.87
C LEU A 338 -11.11 -30.02 15.83
N ALA A 339 -11.95 -29.86 16.85
CA ALA A 339 -13.31 -30.39 16.85
C ALA A 339 -14.16 -29.75 15.74
N ASP A 340 -14.98 -30.54 15.05
CA ASP A 340 -15.93 -30.15 13.98
C ASP A 340 -15.33 -29.61 12.66
N ILE A 341 -14.29 -30.27 12.12
CA ILE A 341 -14.00 -30.11 10.68
C ILE A 341 -15.06 -30.89 9.91
N GLY A 342 -16.05 -30.19 9.33
CA GLY A 342 -17.05 -30.82 8.47
C GLY A 342 -16.39 -31.65 7.36
N ASP A 343 -16.96 -32.82 7.06
CA ASP A 343 -16.40 -33.84 6.16
C ASP A 343 -16.06 -33.35 4.73
N THR A 344 -16.49 -32.14 4.36
CA THR A 344 -16.16 -31.49 3.09
C THR A 344 -14.72 -30.99 2.98
N ALA A 345 -13.98 -30.84 4.09
CA ALA A 345 -12.60 -30.32 4.09
C ALA A 345 -11.50 -31.41 4.12
N ARG A 346 -11.87 -32.69 4.01
CA ARG A 346 -10.92 -33.84 4.01
C ARG A 346 -10.52 -34.34 2.62
N ARG A 347 -10.78 -33.58 1.54
CA ARG A 347 -10.51 -34.01 0.16
C ARG A 347 -9.51 -33.12 -0.56
#